data_AF-A0AAW0JFM0-F1
#
_entry.id   AF-A0AAW0JFM0-F1
#
_cell.length_a   1.000
_cell.length_b   1.000
_cell.length_c   1.000
_cell.angle_alpha   90.00
_cell.angle_beta   90.00
_cell.angle_gamma   90.00
#
_symmetry.space_group_name_H-M   'P 1'
#
loop_
_entity.id
_entity.type
_entity.pdbx_description
1 polymer ?
#
loop_
_entity_poly.entity_id
_entity_poly.type
_entity_poly.pdbx_seq_one_letter_code
_entity_poly.pdbx_strand_id
1 'polypeptide(L)'
;MSWSSTVSSSAIILLSASANARPSLSLNLNLNLNPLIIDINIIMSRKMKMKRRRNSVAVSGLQLQQLGVVGMGVDDLDALLRILPCDLRDNLLNEPKIAQLLEVILDLGCFPEARYLGEFGRHYLRNTKVSMKELEHAQNAVGEFGGNNRAGIEGTLHRISAIRSTKGMIVGLTCRVGRAVSGHVDMIYDLLQYGKSILFVGNNEIGGDGNIPHSAIGGARRMQVPDSSMQHAVMIEAVENHMPEVIMVDEIGTEAEAHACRSIAERGIMLIGTAHGQRLENIIKNPILSDLVGGVETVTLGDGEARARNTQKTVLERQAPPTSGKGMKNSRL
;
A
#
# COMPACT_ATOMS: atom_id res chain seq x y z
N MET A 1 -23.00 43.84 0.44
CA MET A 1 -21.82 43.16 -0.14
C MET A 1 -21.13 42.41 0.98
N SER A 2 -21.30 41.10 1.07
CA SER A 2 -20.48 40.26 1.95
C SER A 2 -20.17 38.97 1.21
N TRP A 3 -19.07 38.99 0.48
CA TRP A 3 -18.45 37.77 -0.03
C TRP A 3 -17.81 37.06 1.17
N SER A 4 -18.39 35.95 1.63
CA SER A 4 -17.71 35.00 2.50
C SER A 4 -16.74 34.20 1.64
N SER A 5 -15.46 34.54 1.66
CA SER A 5 -14.40 33.77 1.02
C SER A 5 -14.14 32.49 1.81
N THR A 6 -14.85 31.42 1.48
CA THR A 6 -14.48 30.04 1.84
C THR A 6 -13.35 29.64 0.89
N VAL A 7 -12.09 29.85 1.32
CA VAL A 7 -10.93 29.45 0.51
C VAL A 7 -10.67 27.96 0.75
N SER A 8 -11.07 27.19 -0.27
CA SER A 8 -10.60 25.89 -0.76
C SER A 8 -9.87 24.95 0.20
N SER A 9 -10.51 23.81 0.47
CA SER A 9 -9.98 22.63 1.15
C SER A 9 -8.72 22.07 0.47
N SER A 10 -7.67 21.87 1.25
CA SER A 10 -6.44 21.18 0.89
C SER A 10 -6.69 19.69 0.62
N ALA A 11 -6.79 19.29 -0.64
CA ALA A 11 -7.08 17.90 -1.01
C ALA A 11 -5.81 17.05 -1.10
N ILE A 12 -5.83 15.86 -0.49
CA ILE A 12 -4.85 14.80 -0.72
C ILE A 12 -5.33 13.96 -1.90
N ILE A 13 -4.47 13.69 -2.89
CA ILE A 13 -4.79 12.80 -4.01
C ILE A 13 -3.97 11.51 -3.94
N LEU A 14 -4.65 10.37 -3.98
CA LEU A 14 -4.05 9.05 -4.11
C LEU A 14 -4.11 8.57 -5.56
N LEU A 15 -2.97 8.11 -6.08
CA LEU A 15 -2.84 7.51 -7.41
C LEU A 15 -2.48 6.05 -7.27
N SER A 16 -3.41 5.17 -7.67
CA SER A 16 -3.24 3.72 -7.65
C SER A 16 -3.21 3.17 -9.06
N ALA A 17 -2.10 2.55 -9.46
CA ALA A 17 -1.98 1.78 -10.69
C ALA A 17 -2.32 0.30 -10.42
N SER A 18 -3.22 -0.27 -11.22
CA SER A 18 -3.59 -1.69 -11.07
C SER A 18 -2.50 -2.60 -11.65
N ALA A 19 -1.49 -2.93 -10.85
CA ALA A 19 -0.50 -3.95 -11.21
C ALA A 19 0.04 -4.69 -9.97
N ASN A 20 -0.39 -5.95 -9.79
CA ASN A 20 0.28 -6.94 -8.91
C ASN A 20 0.42 -6.70 -7.37
N ALA A 21 -0.67 -6.34 -6.68
CA ALA A 21 -0.79 -6.41 -5.20
C ALA A 21 -0.27 -7.68 -4.48
N ARG A 22 0.43 -7.40 -3.39
CA ARG A 22 0.44 -8.08 -2.08
C ARG A 22 -0.29 -7.16 -1.07
N PRO A 23 -0.60 -7.57 0.18
CA PRO A 23 -1.52 -6.80 1.04
C PRO A 23 -1.11 -5.33 1.19
N SER A 24 -2.11 -4.46 1.14
CA SER A 24 -1.99 -3.01 1.13
C SER A 24 -1.69 -2.43 2.52
N LEU A 25 -1.03 -1.26 2.54
CA LEU A 25 -0.92 -0.45 3.74
C LEU A 25 -2.18 0.41 3.86
N SER A 26 -2.95 0.24 4.93
CA SER A 26 -4.07 1.14 5.24
C SER A 26 -3.63 2.27 6.14
N LEU A 27 -3.91 3.50 5.74
CA LEU A 27 -3.63 4.69 6.53
C LEU A 27 -4.93 5.16 7.20
N ASN A 28 -5.36 4.56 8.31
CA ASN A 28 -6.62 4.97 8.98
C ASN A 28 -6.60 6.48 9.37
N LEU A 29 -7.45 7.29 8.75
CA LEU A 29 -7.47 8.77 8.81
C LEU A 29 -8.78 9.31 9.41
N ASN A 30 -8.99 9.13 10.72
CA ASN A 30 -10.15 9.72 11.40
C ASN A 30 -9.74 10.40 12.71
N LEU A 31 -9.82 11.73 12.75
CA LEU A 31 -10.38 12.42 13.92
C LEU A 31 -10.79 13.87 13.65
N ASN A 32 -11.79 14.29 14.41
CA ASN A 32 -12.26 15.67 14.57
C ASN A 32 -11.31 16.48 15.47
N LEU A 33 -10.98 17.73 15.09
CA LEU A 33 -10.93 18.94 15.96
C LEU A 33 -10.56 20.23 15.16
N ASN A 34 -11.41 21.27 15.32
CA ASN A 34 -11.38 22.73 15.03
C ASN A 34 -10.10 23.51 14.54
N PRO A 35 -10.25 24.75 13.98
CA PRO A 35 -9.79 25.10 12.63
C PRO A 35 -8.77 26.26 12.57
N LEU A 36 -7.61 26.12 13.19
CA LEU A 36 -6.51 27.09 13.05
C LEU A 36 -5.19 26.32 13.15
N ILE A 37 -4.39 26.39 12.08
CA ILE A 37 -3.06 25.78 11.87
C ILE A 37 -3.15 24.39 11.22
N ILE A 38 -3.04 24.38 9.88
CA ILE A 38 -2.76 23.25 8.97
C ILE A 38 -3.52 21.96 9.35
N ASP A 39 -4.65 21.71 8.69
CA ASP A 39 -5.51 20.52 8.81
C ASP A 39 -4.78 19.21 8.41
N ILE A 40 -3.79 18.79 9.20
CA ILE A 40 -3.29 17.42 9.25
C ILE A 40 -4.11 16.72 10.33
N ASN A 41 -5.33 16.30 10.00
CA ASN A 41 -6.11 15.41 10.86
C ASN A 41 -5.59 13.98 10.73
N ILE A 42 -4.43 13.73 11.36
CA ILE A 42 -4.01 12.38 11.78
C ILE A 42 -3.80 12.35 13.28
N ILE A 43 -4.38 11.32 13.85
CA ILE A 43 -4.59 10.97 15.25
C ILE A 43 -4.25 9.45 15.33
N MET A 44 -3.76 8.77 16.38
CA MET A 44 -3.68 8.86 17.86
C MET A 44 -2.29 8.31 18.27
N SER A 45 -1.54 8.84 19.24
CA SER A 45 -1.58 8.73 20.72
C SER A 45 -0.83 7.54 21.39
N ARG A 46 0.04 7.94 22.33
CA ARG A 46 1.01 7.23 23.22
C ARG A 46 0.39 6.17 24.16
N LYS A 47 1.12 5.21 24.77
CA LYS A 47 2.44 5.30 25.43
C LYS A 47 3.01 3.91 25.76
N MET A 48 4.34 3.74 25.70
CA MET A 48 5.07 2.71 26.45
C MET A 48 6.17 3.38 27.30
N LYS A 49 6.22 3.11 28.63
CA LYS A 49 7.47 2.91 29.40
C LYS A 49 7.27 2.57 30.90
N MET A 50 7.90 1.44 31.26
CA MET A 50 8.74 1.13 32.43
C MET A 50 8.21 0.55 33.78
N LYS A 51 8.98 -0.48 34.18
CA LYS A 51 9.51 -0.90 35.51
C LYS A 51 8.76 -1.96 36.34
N ARG A 52 9.49 -3.06 36.60
CA ARG A 52 9.22 -4.13 37.58
C ARG A 52 8.94 -3.58 38.98
N ARG A 53 7.91 -4.11 39.64
CA ARG A 53 7.92 -4.49 41.07
C ARG A 53 6.89 -5.60 41.33
N ARG A 54 7.27 -6.58 42.17
CA ARG A 54 6.47 -7.72 42.62
C ARG A 54 5.33 -7.25 43.55
N ASN A 55 4.14 -7.83 43.42
CA ASN A 55 3.51 -8.66 44.46
C ASN A 55 2.26 -9.37 43.90
N SER A 56 2.08 -10.60 44.39
CA SER A 56 1.02 -11.57 44.12
C SER A 56 -0.36 -11.12 44.58
N VAL A 57 -1.42 -11.46 43.82
CA VAL A 57 -2.65 -12.18 44.26
C VAL A 57 -3.31 -12.76 43.00
N ALA A 58 -3.74 -14.02 43.08
CA ALA A 58 -4.40 -14.77 42.01
C ALA A 58 -5.88 -14.40 41.89
N VAL A 59 -6.41 -14.25 40.66
CA VAL A 59 -7.79 -14.62 40.30
C VAL A 59 -7.84 -15.11 38.85
N SER A 60 -8.60 -16.18 38.69
CA SER A 60 -8.94 -17.00 37.53
C SER A 60 -9.58 -16.28 36.34
N GLY A 61 -9.32 -16.81 35.15
CA GLY A 61 -10.17 -16.66 33.96
C GLY A 61 -9.53 -15.87 32.83
N LEU A 62 -9.56 -16.46 31.63
CA LEU A 62 -9.05 -15.96 30.33
C LEU A 62 -7.60 -16.34 30.01
N GLN A 63 -7.45 -17.50 29.38
CA GLN A 63 -6.21 -17.96 28.79
C GLN A 63 -6.44 -18.13 27.28
N LEU A 64 -6.21 -17.05 26.53
CA LEU A 64 -5.94 -17.03 25.07
C LEU A 64 -5.32 -15.67 24.68
N GLN A 65 -4.40 -15.17 25.50
CA GLN A 65 -3.47 -14.09 25.14
C GLN A 65 -2.05 -14.66 25.14
N GLN A 66 -1.75 -15.52 24.17
CA GLN A 66 -0.36 -15.98 23.95
C GLN A 66 -0.13 -16.52 22.53
N LEU A 67 -0.58 -15.77 21.52
CA LEU A 67 0.01 -15.75 20.19
C LEU A 67 -0.02 -14.29 19.75
N GLY A 68 1.13 -13.71 19.41
CA GLY A 68 1.28 -12.29 19.08
C GLY A 68 0.63 -11.88 17.75
N VAL A 69 -0.69 -11.95 17.68
CA VAL A 69 -1.50 -11.47 16.55
C VAL A 69 -2.08 -10.12 16.95
N VAL A 70 -1.30 -9.06 16.71
CA VAL A 70 -1.74 -7.68 16.89
C VAL A 70 -2.72 -7.36 15.77
N GLY A 71 -4.00 -7.16 16.12
CA GLY A 71 -4.98 -6.34 15.39
C GLY A 71 -5.03 -6.50 13.87
N MET A 72 -5.25 -7.70 13.35
CA MET A 72 -5.71 -7.87 11.96
C MET A 72 -7.23 -7.81 11.96
N GLY A 73 -7.80 -6.60 11.88
CA GLY A 73 -9.23 -6.46 11.61
C GLY A 73 -9.51 -7.05 10.23
N VAL A 74 -10.25 -8.17 10.19
CA VAL A 74 -10.74 -8.76 8.94
C VAL A 74 -12.11 -8.16 8.62
N ASP A 75 -12.22 -6.84 8.77
CA ASP A 75 -13.51 -6.13 8.88
C ASP A 75 -14.37 -6.20 7.62
N ASP A 76 -13.84 -6.75 6.51
CA ASP A 76 -14.55 -6.92 5.24
C ASP A 76 -14.46 -8.34 4.65
N LEU A 77 -13.98 -9.35 5.39
CA LEU A 77 -13.79 -10.71 4.86
C LEU A 77 -15.07 -11.28 4.23
N ASP A 78 -16.22 -10.94 4.83
CA ASP A 78 -17.54 -11.35 4.37
C ASP A 78 -17.79 -10.99 2.91
N ALA A 79 -17.26 -9.85 2.43
CA ALA A 79 -17.41 -9.44 1.04
C ALA A 79 -16.69 -10.41 0.09
N LEU A 80 -15.49 -10.88 0.45
CA LEU A 80 -14.77 -11.90 -0.32
C LEU A 80 -15.47 -13.26 -0.22
N LEU A 81 -15.96 -13.64 0.95
CA LEU A 81 -16.63 -14.92 1.16
C LEU A 81 -17.95 -15.04 0.39
N ARG A 82 -18.63 -13.93 0.06
CA ARG A 82 -19.84 -13.91 -0.77
C ARG A 82 -19.60 -14.29 -2.23
N ILE A 83 -18.37 -14.16 -2.72
CA ILE A 83 -17.99 -14.56 -4.09
C ILE A 83 -17.81 -16.07 -4.19
N LEU A 84 -17.46 -16.72 -3.08
CA LEU A 84 -17.16 -18.14 -3.05
C LEU A 84 -18.46 -18.97 -3.01
N PRO A 85 -18.46 -20.18 -3.61
CA PRO A 85 -19.50 -21.18 -3.37
C PRO A 85 -19.81 -21.35 -1.88
N CYS A 86 -21.09 -21.56 -1.55
CA CYS A 86 -21.58 -21.55 -0.17
C CYS A 86 -20.84 -22.53 0.73
N ASP A 87 -20.56 -23.73 0.25
CA ASP A 87 -19.85 -24.75 1.00
C ASP A 87 -18.38 -24.37 1.26
N LEU A 88 -17.70 -23.69 0.32
CA LEU A 88 -16.35 -23.19 0.55
C LEU A 88 -16.32 -22.08 1.59
N ARG A 89 -17.29 -21.17 1.54
CA ARG A 89 -17.46 -20.15 2.58
C ARG A 89 -17.66 -20.81 3.94
N ASP A 90 -18.57 -21.77 4.05
CA ASP A 90 -18.91 -22.40 5.32
C ASP A 90 -17.70 -23.19 5.87
N ASN A 91 -16.94 -23.86 5.00
CA ASN A 91 -15.70 -24.54 5.39
C ASN A 91 -14.65 -23.55 5.89
N LEU A 92 -14.50 -22.40 5.24
CA LEU A 92 -13.57 -21.35 5.69
C LEU A 92 -14.00 -20.72 7.02
N LEU A 93 -15.29 -20.46 7.23
CA LEU A 93 -15.82 -19.90 8.49
C LEU A 93 -15.61 -20.84 9.68
N ASN A 94 -15.57 -22.15 9.43
CA ASN A 94 -15.30 -23.16 10.45
C ASN A 94 -13.79 -23.37 10.72
N GLU A 95 -12.90 -22.76 9.93
CA GLU A 95 -11.45 -22.88 10.14
C GLU A 95 -10.95 -21.97 11.27
N PRO A 96 -10.35 -22.52 12.34
CA PRO A 96 -9.83 -21.73 13.47
C PRO A 96 -8.79 -20.68 13.06
N LYS A 97 -8.15 -20.87 11.90
CA LYS A 97 -7.09 -20.02 11.36
C LYS A 97 -7.56 -19.06 10.26
N ILE A 98 -8.87 -18.87 10.06
CA ILE A 98 -9.41 -17.97 9.03
C ILE A 98 -8.79 -16.55 9.06
N ALA A 99 -8.46 -16.03 10.25
CA ALA A 99 -7.78 -14.75 10.40
C ALA A 99 -6.43 -14.66 9.64
N GLN A 100 -5.79 -15.81 9.39
CA GLN A 100 -4.52 -15.95 8.69
C GLN A 100 -4.68 -16.24 7.18
N LEU A 101 -5.92 -16.33 6.65
CA LEU A 101 -6.19 -16.66 5.25
C LEU A 101 -5.55 -15.65 4.29
N LEU A 102 -4.68 -16.08 3.40
CA LEU A 102 -4.03 -15.22 2.42
C LEU A 102 -4.81 -15.17 1.11
N GLU A 103 -5.17 -16.32 0.57
CA GLU A 103 -5.89 -16.43 -0.69
C GLU A 103 -6.65 -17.74 -0.82
N VAL A 104 -7.71 -17.72 -1.64
CA VAL A 104 -8.49 -18.87 -2.08
C VAL A 104 -8.34 -19.02 -3.59
N ILE A 105 -8.04 -20.23 -4.06
CA ILE A 105 -7.78 -20.55 -5.46
C ILE A 105 -8.84 -21.51 -5.96
N LEU A 106 -9.50 -21.13 -7.05
CA LEU A 106 -10.53 -21.90 -7.73
C LEU A 106 -10.11 -22.14 -9.17
N ASP A 107 -9.60 -23.33 -9.50
CA ASP A 107 -9.22 -23.69 -10.86
C ASP A 107 -10.14 -24.79 -11.40
N LEU A 108 -10.64 -24.61 -12.63
CA LEU A 108 -11.56 -25.55 -13.27
C LEU A 108 -10.98 -26.98 -13.27
N GLY A 109 -11.71 -27.93 -12.69
CA GLY A 109 -11.28 -29.33 -12.63
C GLY A 109 -10.24 -29.65 -11.54
N CYS A 110 -9.85 -28.67 -10.73
CA CYS A 110 -8.98 -28.84 -9.56
C CYS A 110 -9.82 -28.80 -8.27
N PHE A 111 -9.26 -29.30 -7.16
CA PHE A 111 -9.84 -29.09 -5.84
C PHE A 111 -9.58 -27.64 -5.39
N PRO A 112 -10.56 -26.96 -4.78
CA PRO A 112 -10.38 -25.59 -4.33
C PRO A 112 -9.38 -25.53 -3.18
N GLU A 113 -8.47 -24.55 -3.23
CA GLU A 113 -7.34 -24.44 -2.30
C GLU A 113 -7.41 -23.14 -1.50
N ALA A 114 -6.97 -23.19 -0.24
CA ALA A 114 -6.66 -22.02 0.57
C ALA A 114 -5.18 -22.00 0.95
N ARG A 115 -4.66 -20.79 1.16
CA ARG A 115 -3.30 -20.56 1.69
C ARG A 115 -3.38 -19.71 2.94
N TYR A 116 -2.55 -20.01 3.93
CA TYR A 116 -2.54 -19.34 5.22
C TYR A 116 -1.15 -18.76 5.53
N LEU A 117 -1.12 -17.69 6.31
CA LEU A 117 0.11 -17.05 6.75
C LEU A 117 0.93 -18.01 7.63
N GLY A 118 2.22 -18.17 7.30
CA GLY A 118 3.13 -19.01 8.09
C GLY A 118 3.05 -20.51 7.80
N GLU A 119 2.16 -20.94 6.91
CA GLU A 119 2.06 -22.33 6.46
C GLU A 119 2.59 -22.49 5.03
N PHE A 120 3.28 -23.61 4.80
CA PHE A 120 3.75 -24.00 3.47
C PHE A 120 2.88 -25.12 2.95
N GLY A 121 2.26 -24.92 1.78
CA GLY A 121 1.47 -25.95 1.12
C GLY A 121 0.10 -25.48 0.68
N ARG A 122 -0.65 -26.42 0.11
CA ARG A 122 -2.00 -26.23 -0.38
C ARG A 122 -2.95 -26.84 0.63
N HIS A 123 -3.97 -26.09 1.07
CA HIS A 123 -5.02 -26.62 1.92
C HIS A 123 -6.29 -26.80 1.10
N TYR A 124 -6.68 -28.03 0.82
CA TYR A 124 -7.91 -28.29 0.09
C TYR A 124 -9.12 -27.99 0.97
N LEU A 125 -10.04 -27.19 0.46
CA LEU A 125 -11.25 -26.79 1.17
C LEU A 125 -12.35 -27.85 1.09
N ARG A 126 -12.31 -28.74 0.10
CA ARG A 126 -13.21 -29.89 -0.06
C ARG A 126 -12.64 -30.92 -1.06
N ASN A 127 -13.26 -32.09 -1.11
CA ASN A 127 -12.86 -33.21 -1.98
C ASN A 127 -13.65 -33.30 -3.31
N THR A 128 -14.31 -32.22 -3.70
CA THR A 128 -15.00 -32.09 -5.00
C THR A 128 -14.36 -30.99 -5.83
N LYS A 129 -14.16 -31.29 -7.12
CA LYS A 129 -13.50 -30.38 -8.05
C LYS A 129 -14.37 -29.15 -8.35
N VAL A 130 -13.72 -28.02 -8.61
CA VAL A 130 -14.38 -26.78 -9.06
C VAL A 130 -14.97 -27.00 -10.44
N SER A 131 -16.24 -26.62 -10.58
CA SER A 131 -17.01 -26.70 -11.82
C SER A 131 -17.08 -25.34 -12.54
N MET A 132 -17.41 -25.37 -13.83
CA MET A 132 -17.60 -24.14 -14.62
C MET A 132 -18.70 -23.25 -14.03
N LYS A 133 -19.80 -23.86 -13.56
CA LYS A 133 -20.94 -23.16 -12.95
C LYS A 133 -20.53 -22.35 -11.71
N GLU A 134 -19.57 -22.85 -10.94
CA GLU A 134 -19.06 -22.14 -9.75
C GLU A 134 -18.18 -20.95 -10.14
N LEU A 135 -17.36 -21.08 -11.18
CA LEU A 135 -16.58 -19.97 -11.72
C LEU A 135 -17.48 -18.89 -12.33
N GLU A 136 -18.55 -19.28 -13.04
CA GLU A 136 -19.57 -18.36 -13.55
C GLU A 136 -20.32 -17.64 -12.41
N HIS A 137 -20.67 -18.36 -11.35
CA HIS A 137 -21.28 -17.76 -10.16
C HIS A 137 -20.36 -16.72 -9.53
N ALA A 138 -19.09 -17.07 -9.31
CA ALA A 138 -18.10 -16.17 -8.75
C ALA A 138 -17.86 -14.96 -9.67
N GLN A 139 -17.79 -15.15 -11.00
CA GLN A 139 -17.69 -14.06 -11.96
C GLN A 139 -18.87 -13.09 -11.84
N ASN A 140 -20.10 -13.61 -11.76
CA ASN A 140 -21.30 -12.78 -11.63
C ASN A 140 -21.35 -12.01 -10.30
N ALA A 141 -20.81 -12.59 -9.22
CA ALA A 141 -20.71 -11.93 -7.93
C ALA A 141 -19.63 -10.83 -7.91
N VAL A 142 -18.55 -10.99 -8.67
CA VAL A 142 -17.45 -10.02 -8.79
C VAL A 142 -17.82 -8.84 -9.69
N GLY A 143 -18.54 -9.11 -10.79
CA GLY A 143 -18.83 -8.11 -11.82
C GLY A 143 -17.78 -8.08 -12.93
N GLU A 144 -17.43 -6.88 -13.39
CA GLU A 144 -16.49 -6.70 -14.50
C GLU A 144 -15.03 -6.83 -14.07
N PHE A 145 -14.24 -7.50 -14.90
CA PHE A 145 -12.78 -7.54 -14.78
C PHE A 145 -12.17 -6.51 -15.72
N GLY A 146 -11.17 -5.76 -15.24
CA GLY A 146 -10.41 -4.81 -16.04
C GLY A 146 -9.52 -5.49 -17.10
N GLY A 147 -8.84 -4.66 -17.91
CA GLY A 147 -8.00 -5.12 -19.03
C GLY A 147 -6.83 -6.04 -18.63
N ASN A 148 -6.44 -6.04 -17.36
CA ASN A 148 -5.42 -6.90 -16.79
C ASN A 148 -5.97 -8.21 -16.15
N ASN A 149 -7.24 -8.55 -16.42
CA ASN A 149 -7.96 -9.69 -15.84
C ASN A 149 -8.10 -9.66 -14.31
N ARG A 150 -8.21 -8.47 -13.72
CA ARG A 150 -8.38 -8.30 -12.27
C ARG A 150 -9.61 -7.48 -11.95
N ALA A 151 -10.10 -7.67 -10.73
CA ALA A 151 -11.17 -6.89 -10.15
C ALA A 151 -10.91 -6.71 -8.65
N GLY A 152 -11.15 -5.52 -8.13
CA GLY A 152 -11.29 -5.28 -6.70
C GLY A 152 -12.73 -5.47 -6.26
N ILE A 153 -12.94 -5.88 -5.00
CA ILE A 153 -14.29 -5.86 -4.42
C ILE A 153 -14.53 -4.45 -3.86
N GLU A 154 -15.62 -3.82 -4.30
CA GLU A 154 -15.96 -2.44 -3.94
C GLU A 154 -15.89 -2.17 -2.43
N GLY A 155 -15.27 -1.05 -2.05
CA GLY A 155 -15.11 -0.64 -0.65
C GLY A 155 -14.12 -1.48 0.15
N THR A 156 -13.57 -2.55 -0.40
CA THR A 156 -12.61 -3.43 0.27
C THR A 156 -11.20 -3.33 -0.34
N LEU A 157 -10.22 -3.99 0.27
CA LEU A 157 -8.88 -4.18 -0.29
C LEU A 157 -8.71 -5.54 -0.99
N HIS A 158 -9.75 -6.35 -1.03
CA HIS A 158 -9.71 -7.68 -1.62
C HIS A 158 -9.59 -7.63 -3.14
N ARG A 159 -8.94 -8.64 -3.69
CA ARG A 159 -8.66 -8.70 -5.13
C ARG A 159 -8.94 -10.06 -5.71
N ILE A 160 -9.61 -10.08 -6.85
CA ILE A 160 -9.90 -11.27 -7.64
C ILE A 160 -9.11 -11.20 -8.94
N SER A 161 -8.35 -12.25 -9.25
CA SER A 161 -7.58 -12.36 -10.48
C SER A 161 -8.09 -13.54 -11.29
N ALA A 162 -8.50 -13.30 -12.53
CA ALA A 162 -9.03 -14.31 -13.42
C ALA A 162 -7.96 -14.88 -14.35
N ILE A 163 -7.97 -16.20 -14.51
CA ILE A 163 -7.26 -16.90 -15.56
C ILE A 163 -8.26 -17.21 -16.66
N ARG A 164 -7.97 -16.78 -17.89
CA ARG A 164 -8.84 -17.00 -19.03
C ARG A 164 -8.25 -18.02 -20.00
N SER A 165 -9.11 -18.84 -20.57
CA SER A 165 -8.79 -19.66 -21.73
C SER A 165 -8.54 -18.80 -22.97
N THR A 166 -7.99 -19.39 -24.02
CA THR A 166 -7.84 -18.75 -25.34
C THR A 166 -9.16 -18.30 -25.96
N LYS A 167 -10.30 -18.85 -25.51
CA LYS A 167 -11.65 -18.45 -25.91
C LYS A 167 -12.25 -17.34 -25.04
N GLY A 168 -11.46 -16.77 -24.12
CA GLY A 168 -11.88 -15.69 -23.21
C GLY A 168 -12.67 -16.13 -21.97
N MET A 169 -13.07 -17.42 -21.88
CA MET A 169 -13.79 -17.95 -20.71
C MET A 169 -12.89 -18.00 -19.48
N ILE A 170 -13.42 -17.63 -18.31
CA ILE A 170 -12.72 -17.77 -17.03
C ILE A 170 -12.61 -19.26 -16.68
N VAL A 171 -11.39 -19.73 -16.48
CA VAL A 171 -11.06 -21.12 -16.11
C VAL A 171 -10.36 -21.20 -14.76
N GLY A 172 -10.04 -20.08 -14.14
CA GLY A 172 -9.51 -20.02 -12.79
C GLY A 172 -9.68 -18.66 -12.14
N LEU A 173 -9.77 -18.63 -10.81
CA LEU A 173 -9.87 -17.43 -9.99
C LEU A 173 -8.91 -17.54 -8.80
N THR A 174 -8.14 -16.48 -8.56
CA THR A 174 -7.38 -16.28 -7.31
C THR A 174 -8.01 -15.14 -6.53
N CYS A 175 -8.59 -15.45 -5.37
CA CYS A 175 -9.24 -14.50 -4.47
C CYS A 175 -8.29 -14.17 -3.32
N ARG A 176 -7.63 -13.01 -3.36
CA ARG A 176 -6.66 -12.57 -2.36
C ARG A 176 -7.32 -11.71 -1.28
N VAL A 177 -7.05 -12.05 -0.03
CA VAL A 177 -7.52 -11.31 1.13
C VAL A 177 -6.65 -10.07 1.34
N GLY A 178 -7.09 -8.93 0.80
CA GLY A 178 -6.60 -7.61 1.19
C GLY A 178 -6.88 -7.31 2.66
N ARG A 179 -5.96 -6.59 3.30
CA ARG A 179 -6.04 -6.23 4.71
C ARG A 179 -5.55 -4.82 4.93
N ALA A 180 -6.27 -4.12 5.78
CA ALA A 180 -5.85 -2.86 6.33
C ALA A 180 -4.95 -3.10 7.56
N VAL A 181 -3.67 -2.71 7.48
CA VAL A 181 -2.80 -2.64 8.66
C VAL A 181 -2.76 -1.23 9.24
N SER A 182 -3.33 -1.03 10.43
CA SER A 182 -3.30 0.23 11.16
C SER A 182 -2.06 0.37 12.07
N GLY A 183 -1.62 1.61 12.31
CA GLY A 183 -0.61 1.94 13.34
C GLY A 183 0.85 2.06 12.87
N HIS A 184 1.15 1.80 11.59
CA HIS A 184 2.53 1.95 11.08
C HIS A 184 2.98 3.41 10.87
N VAL A 185 2.04 4.35 10.68
CA VAL A 185 2.32 5.77 10.44
C VAL A 185 3.03 6.42 11.63
N ASP A 186 2.80 5.93 12.84
CA ASP A 186 3.38 6.48 14.07
C ASP A 186 4.90 6.55 14.01
N MET A 187 5.53 5.63 13.28
CA MET A 187 6.98 5.56 13.13
C MET A 187 7.57 6.69 12.28
N ILE A 188 6.75 7.36 11.48
CA ILE A 188 7.17 8.37 10.49
C ILE A 188 6.40 9.69 10.66
N TYR A 189 5.64 9.83 11.74
CA TYR A 189 4.78 11.00 11.96
C TYR A 189 5.58 12.30 12.01
N ASP A 190 6.76 12.26 12.63
CA ASP A 190 7.69 13.38 12.65
C ASP A 190 8.14 13.76 11.23
N LEU A 191 8.45 12.79 10.38
CA LEU A 191 8.82 13.02 8.97
C LEU A 191 7.70 13.69 8.16
N LEU A 192 6.44 13.32 8.40
CA LEU A 192 5.29 13.96 7.74
C LEU A 192 5.17 15.44 8.08
N GLN A 193 5.51 15.83 9.31
CA GLN A 193 5.44 17.23 9.78
C GLN A 193 6.56 18.12 9.21
N TYR A 194 7.62 17.54 8.65
CA TYR A 194 8.68 18.33 8.00
C TYR A 194 8.24 18.95 6.67
N GLY A 195 7.08 18.55 6.11
CA GLY A 195 6.57 19.05 4.84
C GLY A 195 7.50 18.77 3.66
N LYS A 196 8.27 17.67 3.75
CA LYS A 196 9.15 17.18 2.67
C LYS A 196 8.54 15.95 2.05
N SER A 197 8.78 15.76 0.76
CA SER A 197 8.33 14.54 0.08
C SER A 197 9.00 13.31 0.71
N ILE A 198 8.32 12.17 0.71
CA ILE A 198 8.78 10.93 1.32
C ILE A 198 8.70 9.82 0.28
N LEU A 199 9.73 8.99 0.19
CA LEU A 199 9.73 7.81 -0.66
C LEU A 199 9.91 6.55 0.18
N PHE A 200 8.92 5.67 0.15
CA PHE A 200 9.01 4.34 0.72
C PHE A 200 9.56 3.36 -0.31
N VAL A 201 10.31 2.37 0.15
CA VAL A 201 10.82 1.28 -0.68
C VAL A 201 10.09 0.01 -0.28
N GLY A 202 9.31 -0.56 -1.20
CA GLY A 202 8.51 -1.74 -0.93
C GLY A 202 7.49 -2.03 -2.04
N ASN A 203 6.70 -3.08 -1.83
CA ASN A 203 5.73 -3.61 -2.80
C ASN A 203 4.30 -3.61 -2.20
N ASN A 204 3.96 -2.57 -1.44
CA ASN A 204 2.67 -2.47 -0.76
C ASN A 204 1.77 -1.55 -1.57
N GLU A 205 0.54 -1.98 -1.80
CA GLU A 205 -0.42 -1.15 -2.52
C GLU A 205 -1.07 -0.07 -1.63
N ILE A 206 -1.45 1.04 -2.26
CA ILE A 206 -2.23 2.13 -1.66
C ILE A 206 -3.62 2.18 -2.32
N GLY A 207 -4.68 2.22 -1.50
CA GLY A 207 -6.03 2.62 -1.95
C GLY A 207 -6.89 1.57 -2.66
N GLY A 208 -6.35 0.39 -2.99
CA GLY A 208 -7.11 -0.76 -3.51
C GLY A 208 -7.63 -0.63 -4.94
N ASP A 209 -8.13 -1.75 -5.49
CA ASP A 209 -8.47 -1.92 -6.93
C ASP A 209 -9.95 -1.67 -7.27
N GLY A 210 -10.84 -1.57 -6.26
CA GLY A 210 -12.28 -1.35 -6.47
C GLY A 210 -12.60 0.07 -6.94
N ASN A 211 -13.81 0.33 -7.47
CA ASN A 211 -14.28 1.66 -7.86
C ASN A 211 -14.64 2.55 -6.67
N ILE A 212 -15.22 1.94 -5.64
CA ILE A 212 -15.46 2.58 -4.36
C ILE A 212 -14.18 2.45 -3.51
N PRO A 213 -13.56 3.56 -3.07
CA PRO A 213 -12.35 3.50 -2.26
C PRO A 213 -12.61 2.85 -0.90
N HIS A 214 -11.61 2.15 -0.38
CA HIS A 214 -11.66 1.59 0.97
C HIS A 214 -11.69 2.70 2.04
N SER A 215 -12.49 2.53 3.09
CA SER A 215 -12.66 3.51 4.19
C SER A 215 -11.34 3.98 4.82
N ALA A 216 -10.34 3.09 4.84
CA ALA A 216 -9.00 3.41 5.31
C ALA A 216 -8.33 4.59 4.61
N ILE A 217 -8.71 5.02 3.40
CA ILE A 217 -8.08 6.23 2.81
C ILE A 217 -8.69 7.53 3.36
N GLY A 218 -9.68 7.44 4.25
CA GLY A 218 -10.35 8.57 4.88
C GLY A 218 -10.96 9.54 3.87
N GLY A 219 -10.72 10.84 4.07
CA GLY A 219 -11.19 11.90 3.18
C GLY A 219 -10.33 12.13 1.93
N ALA A 220 -9.31 11.31 1.68
CA ALA A 220 -8.46 11.48 0.51
C ALA A 220 -9.25 11.26 -0.78
N ARG A 221 -8.97 12.09 -1.79
CA ARG A 221 -9.53 11.91 -3.13
C ARG A 221 -8.68 10.86 -3.84
N ARG A 222 -9.31 9.90 -4.51
CA ARG A 222 -8.59 8.88 -5.27
C ARG A 222 -8.82 9.10 -6.77
N MET A 223 -7.73 9.13 -7.53
CA MET A 223 -7.81 9.07 -8.99
C MET A 223 -7.30 7.69 -9.42
N GLN A 224 -8.17 6.97 -10.14
CA GLN A 224 -7.81 5.65 -10.67
C GLN A 224 -6.96 5.82 -11.92
N VAL A 225 -5.92 5.00 -12.02
CA VAL A 225 -5.09 4.91 -13.21
C VAL A 225 -5.62 3.77 -14.08
N PRO A 226 -6.10 4.04 -15.31
CA PRO A 226 -6.70 3.01 -16.16
C PRO A 226 -5.73 1.89 -16.56
N ASP A 227 -4.46 2.24 -16.77
CA ASP A 227 -3.37 1.34 -17.11
C ASP A 227 -2.06 1.88 -16.52
N SER A 228 -1.17 1.00 -16.06
CA SER A 228 0.08 1.40 -15.41
C SER A 228 0.94 2.33 -16.27
N SER A 229 0.91 2.19 -17.61
CA SER A 229 1.63 3.08 -18.51
C SER A 229 1.13 4.54 -18.48
N MET A 230 -0.11 4.76 -18.05
CA MET A 230 -0.76 6.07 -17.98
C MET A 230 -0.59 6.76 -16.63
N GLN A 231 0.08 6.14 -15.65
CA GLN A 231 0.20 6.69 -14.29
C GLN A 231 0.77 8.11 -14.29
N HIS A 232 1.84 8.34 -15.05
CA HIS A 232 2.46 9.67 -15.20
C HIS A 232 1.50 10.73 -15.76
N ALA A 233 0.60 10.37 -16.68
CA ALA A 233 -0.37 11.29 -17.24
C ALA A 233 -1.43 11.66 -16.20
N VAL A 234 -1.91 10.68 -15.42
CA VAL A 234 -2.85 10.91 -14.31
C VAL A 234 -2.20 11.75 -13.20
N MET A 235 -0.90 11.56 -12.94
CA MET A 235 -0.14 12.41 -12.03
C MET A 235 -0.15 13.88 -12.45
N ILE A 236 0.04 14.16 -13.75
CA ILE A 236 0.01 15.51 -14.29
C ILE A 236 -1.41 16.08 -14.22
N GLU A 237 -2.40 15.31 -14.64
CA GLU A 237 -3.82 15.68 -14.58
C GLU A 237 -4.25 16.06 -13.16
N ALA A 238 -3.85 15.27 -12.16
CA ALA A 238 -4.13 15.53 -10.75
C ALA A 238 -3.63 16.91 -10.32
N VAL A 239 -2.45 17.30 -10.77
CA VAL A 239 -1.82 18.58 -10.42
C VAL A 239 -2.52 19.72 -11.15
N GLU A 240 -2.70 19.58 -12.46
CA GLU A 240 -3.31 20.62 -13.30
C GLU A 240 -4.74 20.95 -12.87
N ASN A 241 -5.52 19.94 -12.51
CA ASN A 241 -6.94 20.11 -12.19
C ASN A 241 -7.22 20.37 -10.72
N HIS A 242 -6.33 19.96 -9.81
CA HIS A 242 -6.62 19.98 -8.38
C HIS A 242 -5.57 20.66 -7.51
N MET A 243 -4.36 20.95 -8.04
CA MET A 243 -3.25 21.60 -7.32
C MET A 243 -3.18 21.20 -5.83
N PRO A 244 -3.10 19.89 -5.53
CA PRO A 244 -3.19 19.39 -4.17
C PRO A 244 -1.97 19.81 -3.33
N GLU A 245 -2.12 19.85 -2.01
CA GLU A 245 -0.98 20.06 -1.11
C GLU A 245 -0.10 18.81 -1.00
N VAL A 246 -0.74 17.63 -1.07
CA VAL A 246 -0.07 16.33 -0.98
C VAL A 246 -0.59 15.38 -2.07
N ILE A 247 0.34 14.72 -2.76
CA ILE A 247 0.02 13.62 -3.68
C ILE A 247 0.71 12.37 -3.16
N MET A 248 -0.05 11.28 -3.03
CA MET A 248 0.54 9.96 -2.81
C MET A 248 0.50 9.14 -4.09
N VAL A 249 1.63 8.53 -4.42
CA VAL A 249 1.80 7.74 -5.65
C VAL A 249 2.35 6.38 -5.29
N ASP A 250 1.71 5.36 -5.82
CA ASP A 250 2.13 3.99 -5.59
C ASP A 250 3.01 3.46 -6.72
N GLU A 251 3.93 2.56 -6.38
CA GLU A 251 4.82 1.80 -7.25
C GLU A 251 5.51 2.60 -8.37
N ILE A 252 6.16 3.72 -8.02
CA ILE A 252 6.97 4.49 -8.97
C ILE A 252 8.11 3.61 -9.50
N GLY A 253 8.15 3.45 -10.82
CA GLY A 253 9.06 2.54 -11.52
C GLY A 253 9.52 3.01 -12.90
N THR A 254 8.82 3.94 -13.56
CA THR A 254 9.16 4.39 -14.91
C THR A 254 9.83 5.77 -14.95
N GLU A 255 10.54 6.05 -16.05
CA GLU A 255 11.18 7.36 -16.27
C GLU A 255 10.14 8.49 -16.36
N ALA A 256 9.00 8.21 -16.98
CA ALA A 256 7.91 9.18 -17.09
C ALA A 256 7.31 9.52 -15.71
N GLU A 257 7.11 8.52 -14.83
CA GLU A 257 6.67 8.76 -13.45
C GLU A 257 7.72 9.53 -12.64
N ALA A 258 9.00 9.20 -12.79
CA ALA A 258 10.07 9.90 -12.08
C ALA A 258 10.16 11.38 -12.51
N HIS A 259 10.00 11.67 -13.80
CA HIS A 259 9.92 13.03 -14.33
C HIS A 259 8.67 13.78 -13.82
N ALA A 260 7.51 13.11 -13.79
CA ALA A 260 6.29 13.68 -13.24
C ALA A 260 6.44 14.00 -11.73
N CYS A 261 7.05 13.12 -10.95
CA CYS A 261 7.37 13.35 -9.54
C CYS A 261 8.21 14.62 -9.33
N ARG A 262 9.21 14.85 -10.19
CA ARG A 262 10.05 16.04 -10.15
C ARG A 262 9.24 17.30 -10.43
N SER A 263 8.45 17.26 -11.48
CA SER A 263 7.57 18.36 -11.89
C SER A 263 6.56 18.74 -10.79
N ILE A 264 6.08 17.75 -10.04
CA ILE A 264 5.17 17.93 -8.89
C ILE A 264 5.91 18.61 -7.73
N ALA A 265 7.07 18.08 -7.35
CA ALA A 265 7.85 18.60 -6.24
C ALA A 265 8.32 20.05 -6.49
N GLU A 266 8.67 20.40 -7.73
CA GLU A 266 9.05 21.77 -8.12
C GLU A 266 7.91 22.78 -7.97
N ARG A 267 6.65 22.33 -8.06
CA ARG A 267 5.45 23.14 -7.81
C ARG A 267 5.14 23.32 -6.32
N GLY A 268 5.97 22.77 -5.43
CA GLY A 268 5.82 22.88 -3.98
C GLY A 268 4.82 21.88 -3.37
N ILE A 269 4.39 20.89 -4.14
CA ILE A 269 3.49 19.83 -3.69
C ILE A 269 4.30 18.74 -2.98
N MET A 270 3.85 18.30 -1.80
CA MET A 270 4.48 17.20 -1.09
C MET A 270 4.14 15.87 -1.78
N LEU A 271 5.16 15.14 -2.21
CA LEU A 271 4.99 13.81 -2.81
C LEU A 271 5.23 12.71 -1.76
N ILE A 272 4.32 11.75 -1.63
CA ILE A 272 4.53 10.54 -0.81
C ILE A 272 4.47 9.33 -1.74
N GLY A 273 5.62 8.81 -2.13
CA GLY A 273 5.74 7.73 -3.10
C GLY A 273 6.03 6.38 -2.45
N THR A 274 5.65 5.28 -3.11
CA THR A 274 6.39 4.01 -2.99
C THR A 274 7.20 3.79 -4.27
N ALA A 275 8.36 3.15 -4.17
CA ALA A 275 9.16 2.74 -5.31
C ALA A 275 9.47 1.25 -5.23
N HIS A 276 9.41 0.59 -6.40
CA HIS A 276 9.59 -0.85 -6.49
C HIS A 276 11.04 -1.24 -6.14
N GLY A 277 11.21 -1.94 -5.00
CA GLY A 277 12.52 -2.35 -4.52
C GLY A 277 12.43 -3.02 -3.15
N GLN A 278 13.40 -3.89 -2.84
CA GLN A 278 13.48 -4.54 -1.52
C GLN A 278 14.47 -3.83 -0.58
N ARG A 279 15.37 -3.03 -1.14
CA ARG A 279 16.46 -2.34 -0.41
C ARG A 279 16.70 -0.98 -1.07
N LEU A 280 17.12 0.01 -0.29
CA LEU A 280 17.50 1.34 -0.78
C LEU A 280 18.59 1.27 -1.87
N GLU A 281 19.51 0.31 -1.76
CA GLU A 281 20.54 0.04 -2.77
C GLU A 281 19.96 -0.23 -4.17
N ASN A 282 18.78 -0.87 -4.25
CA ASN A 282 18.12 -1.15 -5.53
C ASN A 282 17.62 0.15 -6.19
N ILE A 283 17.18 1.11 -5.37
CA ILE A 283 16.74 2.43 -5.82
C ILE A 283 17.93 3.26 -6.29
N ILE A 284 19.02 3.26 -5.52
CA ILE A 284 20.24 4.02 -5.83
C ILE A 284 20.90 3.53 -7.12
N LYS A 285 20.96 2.20 -7.33
CA LYS A 285 21.56 1.61 -8.53
C LYS A 285 20.66 1.73 -9.76
N ASN A 286 19.37 2.00 -9.57
CA ASN A 286 18.45 2.18 -10.68
C ASN A 286 18.62 3.62 -11.21
N PRO A 287 19.12 3.81 -12.45
CA PRO A 287 19.34 5.15 -12.98
C PRO A 287 18.06 6.00 -13.01
N ILE A 288 16.90 5.38 -13.18
CA ILE A 288 15.59 6.06 -13.22
C ILE A 288 15.17 6.54 -11.82
N LEU A 289 15.35 5.70 -10.81
CA LEU A 289 14.86 5.98 -9.45
C LEU A 289 15.92 6.68 -8.58
N SER A 290 17.20 6.62 -8.95
CA SER A 290 18.28 7.31 -8.25
C SER A 290 18.03 8.81 -8.22
N ASP A 291 17.46 9.35 -9.30
CA ASP A 291 17.04 10.73 -9.42
C ASP A 291 16.03 11.17 -8.35
N LEU A 292 15.10 10.29 -7.94
CA LEU A 292 14.14 10.59 -6.88
C LEU A 292 14.79 10.77 -5.51
N VAL A 293 15.95 10.13 -5.30
CA VAL A 293 16.77 10.23 -4.08
C VAL A 293 17.95 11.19 -4.24
N GLY A 294 18.00 11.97 -5.33
CA GLY A 294 18.95 13.04 -5.57
C GLY A 294 20.13 12.68 -6.47
N GLY A 295 20.05 11.53 -7.15
CA GLY A 295 21.12 11.00 -8.00
C GLY A 295 22.33 10.53 -7.20
N VAL A 296 23.20 9.75 -7.84
CA VAL A 296 24.51 9.39 -7.29
C VAL A 296 25.62 9.64 -8.29
N GLU A 297 26.71 10.24 -7.83
CA GLU A 297 27.92 10.46 -8.60
C GLU A 297 29.13 9.83 -7.92
N THR A 298 30.09 9.39 -8.71
CA THR A 298 31.34 8.83 -8.19
C THR A 298 32.33 9.96 -7.93
N VAL A 299 32.67 10.17 -6.66
CA VAL A 299 33.61 11.22 -6.24
C VAL A 299 34.93 10.58 -5.83
N THR A 300 36.05 11.17 -6.26
CA THR A 300 37.39 10.80 -5.79
C THR A 300 37.80 11.72 -4.64
N LEU A 301 37.81 11.20 -3.43
CA LEU A 301 38.28 11.85 -2.21
C LEU A 301 39.81 11.95 -2.20
N GLY A 302 40.31 13.07 -1.68
CA GLY A 302 41.72 13.22 -1.35
C GLY A 302 42.15 12.32 -0.17
N ASP A 303 43.45 12.04 -0.06
CA ASP A 303 44.02 11.08 0.89
C ASP A 303 43.69 11.39 2.36
N GLY A 304 43.65 12.68 2.71
CA GLY A 304 43.26 13.13 4.05
C GLY A 304 41.77 12.86 4.35
N GLU A 305 40.90 13.12 3.38
CA GLU A 305 39.45 12.95 3.51
C GLU A 305 39.06 11.47 3.53
N ALA A 306 39.67 10.65 2.66
CA ALA A 306 39.47 9.20 2.65
C ALA A 306 39.92 8.55 3.97
N ARG A 307 41.04 9.00 4.55
CA ARG A 307 41.50 8.57 5.88
C ARG A 307 40.57 9.04 7.00
N ALA A 308 40.15 10.30 6.97
CA ALA A 308 39.22 10.85 7.97
C ALA A 308 37.86 10.13 7.96
N ARG A 309 37.39 9.72 6.77
CA ARG A 309 36.12 9.01 6.60
C ARG A 309 36.24 7.49 6.70
N ASN A 310 37.46 6.94 6.78
CA ASN A 310 37.76 5.50 6.75
C ASN A 310 37.13 4.78 5.54
N THR A 311 37.27 5.37 4.35
CA THR A 311 36.72 4.83 3.09
C THR A 311 37.81 4.66 2.05
N GLN A 312 37.48 3.96 0.95
CA GLN A 312 38.29 4.04 -0.26
C GLN A 312 38.27 5.47 -0.82
N LYS A 313 39.26 5.81 -1.66
CA LYS A 313 39.31 7.14 -2.30
C LYS A 313 38.14 7.36 -3.24
N THR A 314 37.56 6.31 -3.81
CA THR A 314 36.41 6.40 -4.69
C THR A 314 35.16 6.02 -3.90
N VAL A 315 34.21 6.95 -3.79
CA VAL A 315 32.94 6.75 -3.09
C VAL A 315 31.77 7.28 -3.92
N LEU A 316 30.57 6.75 -3.70
CA LEU A 316 29.34 7.30 -4.26
C LEU A 316 28.81 8.40 -3.34
N GLU A 317 28.64 9.60 -3.86
CA GLU A 317 27.98 10.72 -3.18
C GLU A 317 26.72 11.14 -3.94
N ARG A 318 25.84 11.90 -3.28
CA ARG A 318 24.59 12.37 -3.89
C ARG A 318 24.88 13.59 -4.77
N GLN A 319 24.40 13.57 -6.01
CA GLN A 319 24.68 14.60 -7.01
C GLN A 319 23.87 15.90 -6.80
N ALA A 320 22.62 15.78 -6.36
CA ALA A 320 21.68 16.88 -6.16
C ALA A 320 20.79 16.63 -4.94
N PRO A 321 20.08 17.64 -4.40
CA PRO A 321 19.06 17.39 -3.39
C PRO A 321 18.02 16.40 -3.94
N PRO A 322 17.50 15.46 -3.11
CA PRO A 322 16.46 14.56 -3.56
C PRO A 322 15.22 15.35 -4.00
N THR A 323 14.47 14.80 -4.96
CA THR A 323 13.10 15.26 -5.28
C THR A 323 12.23 15.26 -4.01
N SER A 324 12.59 14.43 -3.03
CA SER A 324 12.06 14.36 -1.67
C SER A 324 12.71 15.29 -0.63
N GLY A 325 13.47 16.32 -1.01
CA GLY A 325 13.88 17.34 -0.04
C GLY A 325 14.96 18.32 -0.49
N LYS A 326 14.59 19.61 -0.59
CA LYS A 326 15.54 20.71 -0.32
C LYS A 326 15.87 20.68 1.16
N GLY A 327 16.94 19.99 1.56
CA GLY A 327 17.29 19.91 2.97
C GLY A 327 18.40 18.96 3.41
N MET A 328 19.36 18.58 2.56
CA MET A 328 20.62 17.99 3.03
C MET A 328 21.70 18.26 1.98
N LYS A 329 22.43 19.37 2.14
CA LYS A 329 23.76 19.49 1.52
C LYS A 329 24.65 18.47 2.24
N ASN A 330 25.26 17.56 1.49
CA ASN A 330 26.29 16.61 1.95
C ASN A 330 25.89 15.66 3.10
N SER A 331 24.75 14.98 3.00
CA SER A 331 24.50 13.82 3.86
C SER A 331 24.78 12.52 3.12
N ARG A 332 25.62 11.65 3.73
CA ARG A 332 25.93 10.29 3.27
C ARG A 332 24.69 9.52 2.80
N LEU A 333 24.84 8.77 1.72
CA LEU A 333 24.07 7.56 1.41
C LEU A 333 24.82 6.34 1.99
#